data_AF-A0A4P8QT16-F1
#
_entry.id   AF-A0A4P8QT16-F1
#
_cell.length_a   1.000
_cell.length_b   1.000
_cell.length_c   1.000
_cell.angle_alpha   90.00
_cell.angle_beta   90.00
_cell.angle_gamma   90.00
#
_symmetry.space_group_name_H-M   'P 1'
#
loop_
_entity.id
_entity.type
_entity.pdbx_description
1 polymer ?
#
loop_
_entity_poly.entity_id
_entity_poly.type
_entity_poly.pdbx_seq_one_letter_code
_entity_poly.pdbx_strand_id
1 'polypeptide(L)'
;MLSAYGIGTTEFVAVGILPNIALDMGIDIPVAGLVVSLYALGATVGAPVLTALTGRVPRKTLLLSLMALFTIGNMVAATSVNYGALLGARVVTAFSHGVFFAIGATISASLVSHDRRASAIAMVFSGLTIAIATGAPIGTLVGQQWGWRTTFWMVAGLGLISFIGIALLLPRTINVDRPGSLRDQAKVLSSGRLLIAFSMNLFGYGGTFVAFTYLAPLLEQISGFQSSSIGKILFLYGLSVIAGNVIGGRIANLKPIPVLVVFFTLQALGLLIFSFTAYSQVGTLITLAFLGGLCFANVPGLHLY
;
A
#
# COMPACT_ATOMS: atom_id res chain seq x y z
N MET A 1 1.25 -14.33 0.59
CA MET A 1 1.91 -13.54 -0.47
C MET A 1 0.91 -13.03 -1.51
N LEU A 2 0.24 -13.89 -2.30
CA LEU A 2 -0.67 -13.44 -3.38
C LEU A 2 -1.76 -12.45 -2.94
N SER A 3 -2.38 -12.69 -1.79
CA SER A 3 -3.40 -11.78 -1.25
C SER A 3 -2.82 -10.42 -0.88
N ALA A 4 -1.64 -10.38 -0.26
CA ALA A 4 -0.93 -9.14 0.02
C ALA A 4 -0.53 -8.41 -1.27
N TYR A 5 -0.20 -9.16 -2.32
CA TYR A 5 0.05 -8.60 -3.65
C TYR A 5 -1.21 -7.97 -4.25
N GLY A 6 -2.35 -8.65 -4.21
CA GLY A 6 -3.63 -8.09 -4.67
C GLY A 6 -4.04 -6.83 -3.90
N ILE A 7 -3.90 -6.85 -2.57
CA ILE A 7 -4.18 -5.71 -1.69
C ILE A 7 -3.24 -4.54 -1.99
N GLY A 8 -1.92 -4.77 -2.08
CA GLY A 8 -0.98 -3.72 -2.47
C GLY A 8 -1.27 -3.16 -3.86
N THR A 9 -1.67 -4.02 -4.80
CA THR A 9 -2.02 -3.59 -6.16
C THR A 9 -3.24 -2.68 -6.12
N THR A 10 -4.31 -3.01 -5.38
CA THR A 10 -5.50 -2.13 -5.31
C THR A 10 -5.18 -0.77 -4.68
N GLU A 11 -4.27 -0.74 -3.71
CA GLU A 11 -3.90 0.50 -3.03
C GLU A 11 -3.20 1.45 -4.00
N PHE A 12 -2.15 0.96 -4.66
CA PHE A 12 -1.24 1.83 -5.41
C PHE A 12 -1.61 2.02 -6.87
N VAL A 13 -2.40 1.14 -7.47
CA VAL A 13 -2.75 1.28 -8.89
C VAL A 13 -3.58 2.53 -9.18
N ALA A 14 -4.35 3.01 -8.19
CA ALA A 14 -5.13 4.24 -8.30
C ALA A 14 -4.27 5.47 -8.64
N VAL A 15 -2.99 5.46 -8.26
CA VAL A 15 -2.03 6.53 -8.58
C VAL A 15 -1.82 6.67 -10.08
N GLY A 16 -1.59 5.56 -10.78
CA GLY A 16 -1.26 5.60 -12.20
C GLY A 16 -2.46 5.83 -13.12
N ILE A 17 -3.66 5.50 -12.66
CA ILE A 17 -4.92 5.68 -13.41
C ILE A 17 -5.73 6.90 -12.94
N LEU A 18 -5.17 7.72 -12.05
CA LEU A 18 -5.87 8.88 -11.48
C LEU A 18 -6.37 9.87 -12.55
N PRO A 19 -5.57 10.23 -13.58
CA PRO A 19 -6.06 11.09 -14.66
C PRO A 19 -7.23 10.47 -15.43
N ASN A 20 -7.21 9.15 -15.65
CA ASN A 20 -8.28 8.43 -16.34
C ASN A 20 -9.58 8.43 -15.52
N ILE A 21 -9.50 8.28 -14.20
CA ILE A 21 -10.66 8.37 -13.31
C ILE A 21 -11.24 9.78 -13.36
N ALA A 22 -10.39 10.80 -13.24
CA ALA A 22 -10.81 12.20 -13.26
C ALA A 22 -11.57 12.54 -14.55
N LEU A 23 -10.99 12.16 -15.70
CA LEU A 23 -11.57 12.40 -17.02
C LEU A 23 -12.89 11.65 -17.23
N ASP A 24 -12.96 10.37 -16.91
CA ASP A 24 -14.16 9.54 -17.10
C ASP A 24 -15.32 9.93 -16.17
N MET A 25 -15.01 10.41 -14.96
CA MET A 25 -16.01 10.87 -13.99
C MET A 25 -16.37 12.36 -14.15
N GLY A 26 -15.69 13.11 -15.02
CA GLY A 26 -15.92 14.54 -15.22
C GLY A 26 -15.62 15.39 -13.98
N ILE A 27 -14.56 15.05 -13.23
CA ILE A 27 -14.16 15.72 -11.99
C ILE A 27 -12.71 16.21 -12.07
N ASP A 28 -12.35 17.19 -11.24
CA ASP A 28 -10.98 17.68 -11.17
C ASP A 28 -10.03 16.66 -10.50
N ILE A 29 -8.75 16.72 -10.86
CA ILE A 29 -7.70 15.83 -10.35
C ILE A 29 -7.60 15.84 -8.81
N PRO A 30 -7.65 17.00 -8.11
CA PRO A 30 -7.65 17.02 -6.66
C PRO A 30 -8.81 16.22 -6.05
N VAL A 31 -10.00 16.33 -6.66
CA VAL A 31 -11.19 15.57 -6.25
C VAL A 31 -10.95 14.08 -6.46
N ALA A 32 -10.48 13.68 -7.65
CA ALA A 32 -10.17 12.28 -7.96
C ALA A 32 -9.20 11.64 -6.94
N GLY A 33 -8.26 12.43 -6.40
CA GLY A 33 -7.33 12.03 -5.33
C GLY A 33 -7.99 11.42 -4.08
N LEU A 34 -9.27 11.73 -3.82
CA LEU A 34 -10.02 11.13 -2.70
C LEU A 34 -10.16 9.60 -2.83
N VAL A 35 -10.03 9.02 -4.03
CA VAL A 35 -9.98 7.55 -4.25
C VAL A 35 -8.80 6.92 -3.50
N VAL A 36 -7.68 7.63 -3.40
CA VAL A 36 -6.49 7.21 -2.66
C VAL A 36 -6.64 7.57 -1.18
N SER A 37 -7.02 8.81 -0.87
CA SER A 37 -7.13 9.28 0.52
C SER A 37 -8.17 8.51 1.34
N LEU A 38 -9.36 8.26 0.80
CA LEU A 38 -10.41 7.52 1.51
C LEU A 38 -10.10 6.03 1.62
N TYR A 39 -9.34 5.46 0.68
CA TYR A 39 -8.79 4.12 0.84
C TYR A 39 -7.79 4.08 2.00
N ALA A 40 -6.81 4.99 2.04
CA ALA A 40 -5.82 5.06 3.12
C ALA A 40 -6.47 5.31 4.49
N LEU A 41 -7.47 6.20 4.56
CA LEU A 41 -8.25 6.47 5.77
C LEU A 41 -9.06 5.24 6.21
N GLY A 42 -9.72 4.57 5.26
CA GLY A 42 -10.44 3.33 5.50
C GLY A 42 -9.53 2.22 6.04
N ALA A 43 -8.31 2.09 5.51
CA ALA A 43 -7.33 1.11 6.00
C ALA A 43 -6.82 1.46 7.40
N THR A 44 -6.52 2.74 7.64
CA THR A 44 -6.02 3.27 8.93
C THR A 44 -7.04 3.07 10.05
N VAL A 45 -8.31 3.40 9.81
CA VAL A 45 -9.38 3.26 10.80
C VAL A 45 -9.89 1.83 10.87
N GLY A 46 -9.98 1.15 9.72
CA GLY A 46 -10.53 -0.20 9.60
C GLY A 46 -9.69 -1.23 10.36
N ALA A 47 -8.36 -1.11 10.33
CA ALA A 47 -7.46 -2.06 10.98
C ALA A 47 -7.73 -2.23 12.49
N PRO A 48 -7.67 -1.17 13.34
CA PRO A 48 -7.92 -1.32 14.78
C PRO A 48 -9.37 -1.70 15.08
N VAL A 49 -10.35 -1.08 14.39
CA VAL A 49 -11.77 -1.32 14.62
C VAL A 49 -12.15 -2.77 14.31
N LEU A 50 -11.79 -3.28 13.13
CA LEU A 50 -12.13 -4.63 12.76
C LEU A 50 -11.30 -5.67 13.50
N THR A 51 -10.03 -5.41 13.82
CA THR A 51 -9.23 -6.32 14.66
C THR A 51 -9.90 -6.52 16.02
N ALA A 52 -10.44 -5.46 16.60
CA ALA A 52 -11.18 -5.52 17.86
C ALA A 52 -12.50 -6.29 17.75
N LEU A 53 -13.29 -6.00 16.71
CA LEU A 53 -14.60 -6.63 16.51
C LEU A 53 -14.49 -8.11 16.12
N THR A 54 -13.40 -8.50 15.46
CA THR A 54 -13.23 -9.83 14.88
C THR A 54 -12.33 -10.76 15.70
N GLY A 55 -11.90 -10.35 16.90
CA GLY A 55 -10.97 -11.12 17.74
C GLY A 55 -11.47 -12.51 18.16
N ARG A 56 -12.78 -12.78 18.07
CA ARG A 56 -13.42 -14.08 18.35
C ARG A 56 -13.70 -14.91 17.10
N VAL A 57 -13.55 -14.34 15.91
CA VAL A 57 -13.85 -15.03 14.64
C VAL A 57 -12.72 -16.01 14.33
N PRO A 58 -13.02 -17.26 13.92
CA PRO A 58 -12.00 -18.22 13.49
C PRO A 58 -11.13 -17.63 12.37
N ARG A 59 -9.81 -17.81 12.48
CA ARG A 59 -8.80 -17.14 11.64
C ARG A 59 -8.99 -17.41 10.14
N LYS A 60 -9.29 -18.65 9.75
CA LYS A 60 -9.58 -18.99 8.34
C LYS A 60 -10.84 -18.31 7.85
N THR A 61 -11.92 -18.34 8.62
CA THR A 61 -13.18 -17.67 8.28
C THR A 61 -12.96 -16.18 8.08
N LEU A 62 -12.21 -15.55 8.98
CA LEU A 62 -11.89 -14.13 8.89
C LEU A 62 -11.08 -13.79 7.64
N LEU A 63 -10.02 -14.56 7.31
CA LEU A 63 -9.28 -14.36 6.05
C LEU A 63 -10.16 -14.51 4.81
N LEU A 64 -11.06 -15.50 4.78
CA LEU A 64 -11.99 -15.69 3.67
C LEU A 64 -12.97 -14.52 3.57
N SER A 65 -13.54 -14.06 4.69
CA SER A 65 -14.44 -12.90 4.72
C SER A 65 -13.74 -11.62 4.24
N LEU A 66 -12.49 -11.40 4.67
CA LEU A 66 -11.70 -10.24 4.22
C LEU A 66 -11.40 -10.31 2.73
N MET A 67 -11.06 -11.48 2.20
CA MET A 67 -10.81 -11.64 0.76
C MET A 67 -12.09 -11.57 -0.08
N ALA A 68 -13.23 -12.03 0.45
CA ALA A 68 -14.52 -11.82 -0.19
C ALA A 68 -14.89 -10.33 -0.23
N LEU A 69 -14.74 -9.61 0.90
CA LEU A 69 -14.96 -8.17 0.99
C LEU A 69 -14.06 -7.40 0.01
N PHE A 70 -12.77 -7.75 -0.03
CA PHE A 70 -11.81 -7.20 -0.98
C PHE A 70 -12.26 -7.41 -2.43
N THR A 71 -12.66 -8.65 -2.77
CA THR A 71 -13.04 -9.01 -4.14
C THR A 71 -14.30 -8.26 -4.55
N ILE A 72 -15.35 -8.33 -3.74
CA ILE A 72 -16.62 -7.65 -3.99
C ILE A 72 -16.42 -6.13 -4.05
N GLY A 73 -15.65 -5.55 -3.14
CA GLY A 73 -15.37 -4.11 -3.13
C GLY A 73 -14.68 -3.65 -4.42
N ASN A 74 -13.72 -4.43 -4.94
CA ASN A 74 -13.10 -4.12 -6.23
C ASN A 74 -14.06 -4.34 -7.42
N MET A 75 -14.96 -5.32 -7.37
CA MET A 75 -16.01 -5.49 -8.40
C MET A 75 -16.99 -4.31 -8.41
N VAL A 76 -17.35 -3.79 -7.24
CA VAL A 76 -18.19 -2.58 -7.12
C VAL A 76 -17.44 -1.36 -7.66
N ALA A 77 -16.14 -1.21 -7.34
CA ALA A 77 -15.32 -0.15 -7.92
C ALA A 77 -15.27 -0.25 -9.46
N ALA A 78 -15.10 -1.46 -10.00
CA ALA A 78 -15.05 -1.71 -11.44
C ALA A 78 -16.38 -1.44 -12.15
N THR A 79 -17.52 -1.60 -11.48
CA THR A 79 -18.86 -1.35 -12.02
C THR A 79 -19.44 0.02 -11.63
N SER A 80 -18.66 0.84 -10.91
CA SER A 80 -19.15 2.13 -10.44
C SER A 80 -19.47 3.10 -11.59
N VAL A 81 -20.70 3.61 -11.55
CA VAL A 81 -21.25 4.56 -12.54
C VAL A 81 -21.15 6.01 -12.09
N ASN A 82 -20.90 6.24 -10.80
CA ASN A 82 -20.71 7.58 -10.23
C ASN A 82 -19.59 7.57 -9.19
N TYR A 83 -19.04 8.75 -8.94
CA TYR A 83 -17.88 8.91 -8.08
C TYR A 83 -18.15 8.52 -6.62
N GLY A 84 -19.34 8.80 -6.09
CA GLY A 84 -19.72 8.42 -4.73
C GLY A 84 -19.71 6.90 -4.50
N ALA A 85 -20.22 6.13 -5.46
CA ALA A 85 -20.17 4.68 -5.44
C ALA A 85 -18.73 4.15 -5.48
N LEU A 86 -17.86 4.77 -6.30
CA LEU A 86 -16.43 4.45 -6.33
C LEU A 86 -15.79 4.70 -4.97
N LEU A 87 -16.00 5.87 -4.37
CA LEU A 87 -15.46 6.21 -3.05
C LEU A 87 -15.93 5.25 -1.95
N GLY A 88 -17.23 4.91 -1.94
CA GLY A 88 -17.76 3.91 -1.02
C GLY A 88 -17.09 2.55 -1.19
N ALA A 89 -16.91 2.10 -2.44
CA ALA A 89 -16.19 0.87 -2.74
C ALA A 89 -14.74 0.89 -2.25
N ARG A 90 -14.04 2.03 -2.37
CA ARG A 90 -12.68 2.21 -1.85
C ARG A 90 -12.62 2.05 -0.34
N VAL A 91 -13.50 2.72 0.40
CA VAL A 91 -13.54 2.61 1.87
C VAL A 91 -13.82 1.17 2.30
N VAL A 92 -14.83 0.53 1.69
CA VAL A 92 -15.20 -0.86 2.01
C VAL A 92 -14.06 -1.83 1.69
N THR A 93 -13.39 -1.66 0.55
CA THR A 93 -12.23 -2.49 0.18
C THR A 93 -11.06 -2.27 1.14
N ALA A 94 -10.85 -1.04 1.59
CA ALA A 94 -9.74 -0.72 2.48
C ALA A 94 -9.83 -1.40 3.86
N PHE A 95 -11.04 -1.74 4.31
CA PHE A 95 -11.25 -2.50 5.54
C PHE A 95 -10.61 -3.90 5.50
N SER A 96 -10.47 -4.52 4.32
CA SER A 96 -9.75 -5.78 4.23
C SER A 96 -8.25 -5.60 4.43
N HIS A 97 -7.70 -4.41 4.18
CA HIS A 97 -6.27 -4.16 4.09
C HIS A 97 -5.55 -4.45 5.41
N GLY A 98 -5.71 -3.60 6.42
CA GLY A 98 -4.85 -3.67 7.61
C GLY A 98 -5.08 -4.92 8.45
N VAL A 99 -6.33 -5.39 8.52
CA VAL A 99 -6.67 -6.64 9.24
C VAL A 99 -6.02 -7.85 8.55
N PHE A 100 -6.02 -7.89 7.21
CA PHE A 100 -5.41 -8.98 6.47
C PHE A 100 -3.91 -9.08 6.75
N PHE A 101 -3.17 -7.96 6.76
CA PHE A 101 -1.73 -8.01 7.03
C PHE A 101 -1.42 -8.47 8.45
N ALA A 102 -2.12 -7.93 9.46
CA ALA A 102 -1.93 -8.33 10.85
C ALA A 102 -2.20 -9.83 11.04
N ILE A 103 -3.33 -10.32 10.54
CA ILE A 103 -3.75 -11.72 10.71
C ILE A 103 -2.95 -12.65 9.81
N GLY A 104 -2.73 -12.28 8.56
CA GLY A 104 -1.94 -13.04 7.60
C GLY A 104 -0.51 -13.28 8.07
N ALA A 105 0.14 -12.28 8.68
CA ALA A 105 1.46 -12.44 9.28
C ALA A 105 1.43 -13.44 10.46
N THR A 106 0.48 -13.29 11.39
CA THR A 106 0.37 -14.19 12.56
C THR A 106 0.08 -15.63 12.17
N ILE A 107 -0.85 -15.86 11.23
CA ILE A 107 -1.16 -17.19 10.70
C ILE A 107 0.07 -17.77 10.00
N SER A 108 0.74 -17.00 9.14
CA SER A 108 1.91 -17.47 8.42
C SER A 108 3.03 -17.91 9.37
N ALA A 109 3.26 -17.16 10.45
CA ALA A 109 4.21 -17.54 11.50
C ALA A 109 3.78 -18.78 12.29
N SER A 110 2.48 -19.00 12.47
CA SER A 110 1.96 -20.18 13.21
C SER A 110 2.07 -21.50 12.43
N LEU A 111 2.19 -21.43 11.10
CA LEU A 111 2.20 -22.61 10.22
C LEU A 111 3.61 -23.12 9.90
N VAL A 112 4.65 -22.48 10.44
CA VAL A 112 6.05 -22.83 10.20
C VAL A 112 6.79 -23.08 11.51
N SER A 113 7.94 -23.75 11.42
CA SER A 113 8.85 -23.94 12.55
C SER A 113 9.36 -22.60 13.10
N HIS A 114 9.74 -22.58 14.37
CA HIS A 114 10.10 -21.35 15.10
C HIS A 114 11.20 -20.53 14.41
N ASP A 115 12.22 -21.22 13.89
CA ASP A 115 13.35 -20.67 13.13
C ASP A 115 12.97 -20.03 11.79
N ARG A 116 11.77 -20.31 11.27
CA ARG A 116 11.27 -19.82 9.97
C ARG A 116 10.18 -18.77 10.07
N ARG A 117 9.75 -18.40 11.28
CA ARG A 117 8.65 -17.45 11.51
C ARG A 117 8.88 -16.10 10.85
N ALA A 118 10.08 -15.54 11.02
CA ALA A 118 10.44 -14.26 10.41
C ALA A 118 10.36 -14.33 8.88
N SER A 119 10.84 -15.41 8.27
CA SER A 119 10.76 -15.64 6.83
C SER A 119 9.32 -15.76 6.33
N ALA A 120 8.45 -16.45 7.08
CA ALA A 120 7.03 -16.57 6.73
C ALA A 120 6.30 -15.22 6.80
N ILE A 121 6.58 -14.40 7.81
CA ILE A 121 6.08 -13.03 7.89
C ILE A 121 6.61 -12.20 6.72
N ALA A 122 7.92 -12.26 6.46
CA ALA A 122 8.56 -11.56 5.36
C ALA A 122 7.92 -11.92 4.01
N MET A 123 7.60 -13.19 3.75
CA MET A 123 6.90 -13.60 2.52
C MET A 123 5.51 -12.96 2.35
N VAL A 124 4.80 -12.65 3.45
CA VAL A 124 3.52 -11.92 3.37
C VAL A 124 3.78 -10.49 2.90
N PHE A 125 4.71 -9.79 3.55
CA PHE A 125 5.03 -8.40 3.22
C PHE A 125 5.76 -8.24 1.88
N SER A 126 6.54 -9.24 1.44
CA SER A 126 7.12 -9.26 0.09
C SER A 126 6.04 -9.19 -0.99
N GLY A 127 4.83 -9.70 -0.74
CA GLY A 127 3.70 -9.54 -1.64
C GLY A 127 3.35 -8.06 -1.89
N LEU A 128 3.36 -7.22 -0.84
CA LEU A 128 3.14 -5.78 -0.94
C LEU A 128 4.27 -5.10 -1.73
N THR A 129 5.52 -5.43 -1.42
CA THR A 129 6.70 -4.90 -2.11
C THR A 129 6.65 -5.20 -3.62
N ILE A 130 6.33 -6.46 -3.98
CA ILE A 130 6.19 -6.87 -5.38
C ILE A 130 5.01 -6.13 -6.02
N ALA A 131 3.91 -5.89 -5.30
CA ALA A 131 2.76 -5.15 -5.83
C ALA A 131 3.07 -3.70 -6.18
N ILE A 132 3.88 -3.01 -5.38
CA ILE A 132 4.37 -1.67 -5.71
C ILE A 132 5.21 -1.72 -6.99
N ALA A 133 6.11 -2.70 -7.08
CA ALA A 133 7.04 -2.81 -8.19
C ALA A 133 6.43 -3.29 -9.50
N THR A 134 5.42 -4.16 -9.47
CA THR A 134 4.84 -4.74 -10.69
C THR A 134 3.34 -4.53 -10.79
N GLY A 135 2.60 -4.71 -9.69
CA GLY A 135 1.15 -4.61 -9.65
C GLY A 135 0.62 -3.24 -10.09
N ALA A 136 1.12 -2.16 -9.47
CA ALA A 136 0.71 -0.80 -9.82
C ALA A 136 1.09 -0.43 -11.27
N PRO A 137 2.32 -0.67 -11.76
CA PRO A 137 2.67 -0.49 -13.18
C PRO A 137 1.79 -1.26 -14.15
N ILE A 138 1.59 -2.56 -13.93
CA ILE A 138 0.80 -3.42 -14.81
C ILE A 138 -0.65 -2.95 -14.82
N GLY A 139 -1.22 -2.69 -13.65
CA GLY A 139 -2.59 -2.21 -13.55
C GLY A 139 -2.78 -0.80 -14.13
N THR A 140 -1.74 0.04 -14.12
CA THR A 140 -1.74 1.33 -14.81
C THR A 140 -1.78 1.14 -16.33
N LEU A 141 -0.91 0.28 -16.87
CA LEU A 141 -0.90 -0.04 -18.31
C LEU A 141 -2.25 -0.60 -18.76
N VAL A 142 -2.83 -1.51 -17.97
CA VAL A 142 -4.18 -2.06 -18.22
C VAL A 142 -5.23 -0.96 -18.22
N GLY A 143 -5.17 -0.05 -17.24
CA GLY A 143 -6.15 1.04 -17.10
C GLY A 143 -6.07 2.07 -18.22
N GLN A 144 -4.88 2.31 -18.74
CA GLN A 144 -4.66 3.21 -19.87
C GLN A 144 -5.11 2.60 -21.20
N GLN A 145 -4.94 1.30 -21.40
CA GLN A 145 -5.27 0.63 -22.68
C GLN A 145 -6.75 0.23 -22.77
N TRP A 146 -7.33 -0.26 -21.67
CA TRP A 146 -8.68 -0.83 -21.66
C TRP A 146 -9.62 -0.14 -20.67
N GLY A 147 -9.23 1.04 -20.18
CA GLY A 147 -10.00 1.82 -19.21
C GLY A 147 -9.74 1.39 -17.76
N TRP A 148 -9.78 2.38 -16.86
CA TRP A 148 -9.44 2.22 -15.44
C TRP A 148 -10.33 1.19 -14.70
N ARG A 149 -11.56 0.95 -15.16
CA ARG A 149 -12.45 -0.08 -14.62
C ARG A 149 -11.88 -1.49 -14.79
N THR A 150 -11.21 -1.75 -15.92
CA THR A 150 -10.59 -3.05 -16.22
C THR A 150 -9.48 -3.38 -15.23
N THR A 151 -8.77 -2.37 -14.72
CA THR A 151 -7.79 -2.51 -13.65
C THR A 151 -8.43 -3.04 -12.36
N PHE A 152 -9.60 -2.51 -11.97
CA PHE A 152 -10.30 -3.00 -10.79
C PHE A 152 -10.86 -4.43 -10.98
N TRP A 153 -11.28 -4.79 -12.20
CA TRP A 153 -11.63 -6.17 -12.53
C TRP A 153 -10.44 -7.14 -12.40
N MET A 154 -9.26 -6.74 -12.90
CA MET A 154 -8.03 -7.52 -12.74
C MET A 154 -7.69 -7.73 -11.26
N VAL A 155 -7.79 -6.68 -10.46
CA VAL A 155 -7.54 -6.74 -9.01
C VAL A 155 -8.58 -7.62 -8.30
N ALA A 156 -9.85 -7.54 -8.68
CA ALA A 156 -10.89 -8.44 -8.17
C ALA A 156 -10.56 -9.91 -8.50
N GLY A 157 -10.04 -10.19 -9.71
CA GLY A 157 -9.54 -11.51 -10.08
C GLY A 157 -8.42 -12.03 -9.17
N LEU A 158 -7.44 -11.19 -8.83
CA LEU A 158 -6.39 -11.54 -7.85
C LEU A 158 -6.98 -11.85 -6.46
N GLY A 159 -8.03 -11.12 -6.08
CA GLY A 159 -8.81 -11.34 -4.87
C GLY A 159 -9.50 -12.70 -4.87
N LEU A 160 -10.16 -13.06 -5.97
CA LEU A 160 -10.84 -14.34 -6.14
C LEU A 160 -9.86 -15.51 -6.10
N ILE A 161 -8.73 -15.42 -6.81
CA ILE A 161 -7.69 -16.46 -6.79
C ILE A 161 -7.14 -16.63 -5.37
N SER A 162 -6.92 -15.52 -4.66
CA SER A 162 -6.50 -15.53 -3.26
C SER A 162 -7.53 -16.18 -2.34
N PHE A 163 -8.82 -15.86 -2.52
CA PHE A 163 -9.91 -16.46 -1.76
C PHE A 163 -9.94 -17.98 -1.96
N ILE A 164 -9.89 -18.45 -3.20
CA ILE A 164 -9.86 -19.88 -3.55
C ILE A 164 -8.63 -20.55 -2.94
N GLY A 165 -7.44 -19.94 -3.07
CA GLY A 165 -6.21 -20.44 -2.48
C GLY A 165 -6.29 -20.60 -0.96
N ILE A 166 -6.85 -19.63 -0.25
CA ILE A 166 -7.08 -19.72 1.20
C ILE A 166 -8.11 -20.81 1.53
N ALA A 167 -9.19 -20.91 0.75
CA ALA A 167 -10.25 -21.88 0.98
C ALA A 167 -9.72 -23.33 0.86
N LEU A 168 -8.88 -23.59 -0.15
CA LEU A 168 -8.35 -24.91 -0.45
C LEU A 168 -7.13 -25.28 0.39
N LEU A 169 -6.18 -24.35 0.59
CA LEU A 169 -4.86 -24.67 1.15
C LEU A 169 -4.75 -24.45 2.65
N LEU A 170 -5.54 -23.55 3.24
CA LEU A 170 -5.40 -23.21 4.64
C LEU A 170 -6.14 -24.24 5.54
N PRO A 171 -5.53 -24.77 6.61
CA PRO A 171 -6.21 -25.70 7.51
C PRO A 171 -7.41 -25.04 8.21
N ARG A 172 -8.43 -25.84 8.54
CA ARG A 172 -9.67 -25.33 9.17
C ARG A 172 -9.43 -24.79 10.58
N THR A 173 -8.58 -25.45 11.35
CA THR A 173 -8.21 -25.08 12.72
C THR A 173 -6.83 -24.43 12.71
N ILE A 174 -6.78 -23.17 13.13
CA ILE A 174 -5.54 -22.40 13.25
C ILE A 174 -5.50 -21.87 14.68
N ASN A 175 -4.60 -22.42 15.48
CA ASN A 175 -4.40 -21.99 16.86
C ASN A 175 -3.45 -20.80 16.87
N VAL A 176 -4.03 -19.61 16.97
CA VAL A 176 -3.31 -18.35 17.19
C VAL A 176 -3.87 -17.74 18.46
N ASP A 177 -3.00 -17.23 19.31
CA ASP A 177 -3.40 -16.58 20.55
C ASP A 177 -4.42 -15.46 20.29
N ARG A 178 -5.31 -15.28 21.27
CA ARG A 178 -6.31 -14.21 21.20
C ARG A 178 -5.60 -12.86 21.23
N PRO A 179 -6.04 -11.88 20.43
CA PRO A 179 -5.47 -10.54 20.51
C PRO A 179 -5.77 -9.95 21.89
N GLY A 180 -4.89 -9.08 22.39
CA GLY A 180 -5.12 -8.32 23.62
C GLY A 180 -6.41 -7.49 23.55
N SER A 181 -6.96 -7.11 24.71
CA SER A 181 -8.24 -6.39 24.75
C SER A 181 -8.13 -5.02 24.07
N LEU A 182 -9.28 -4.46 23.65
CA LEU A 182 -9.36 -3.09 23.11
C LEU A 182 -8.71 -2.05 24.04
N ARG A 183 -8.86 -2.25 25.36
CA ARG A 183 -8.29 -1.39 26.38
C ARG A 183 -6.75 -1.49 26.41
N ASP A 184 -6.21 -2.68 26.21
CA ASP A 184 -4.76 -2.90 26.16
C ASP A 184 -4.17 -2.28 24.89
N GLN A 185 -4.84 -2.45 23.75
CA GLN A 185 -4.44 -1.81 22.49
C GLN A 185 -4.49 -0.28 22.59
N ALA A 186 -5.55 0.29 23.16
CA ALA A 186 -5.68 1.74 23.34
C ALA A 186 -4.61 2.32 24.31
N LYS A 187 -4.29 1.59 25.39
CA LYS A 187 -3.19 1.98 26.31
C LYS A 187 -1.83 1.97 25.62
N VAL A 188 -1.58 1.01 24.74
CA VAL A 188 -0.35 0.95 23.95
C VAL A 188 -0.28 2.12 22.97
N LEU A 189 -1.37 2.39 22.24
CA LEU A 189 -1.45 3.51 21.28
C LEU A 189 -1.31 4.90 21.92
N SER A 190 -1.61 5.04 23.21
CA SER A 190 -1.46 6.30 23.96
C SER A 190 -0.08 6.48 24.61
N SER A 191 0.85 5.53 24.44
CA SER A 191 2.21 5.69 24.95
C SER A 191 2.96 6.78 24.19
N GLY A 192 3.62 7.68 24.91
CA GLY A 192 4.35 8.81 24.30
C GLY A 192 5.39 8.37 23.26
N ARG A 193 6.06 7.24 23.47
CA ARG A 193 7.03 6.69 22.51
C ARG A 193 6.39 6.25 21.19
N LEU A 194 5.22 5.60 21.24
CA LEU A 194 4.50 5.20 20.02
C LEU A 194 3.87 6.41 19.32
N LEU A 195 3.38 7.41 20.06
CA LEU A 195 2.89 8.65 19.47
C LEU A 195 4.00 9.40 18.72
N ILE A 196 5.24 9.39 19.24
CA ILE A 196 6.41 9.92 18.53
C ILE A 196 6.67 9.12 17.25
N ALA A 197 6.67 7.78 17.31
CA ALA A 197 6.87 6.94 16.13
C ALA A 197 5.76 7.14 15.07
N PHE A 198 4.50 7.29 15.48
CA PHE A 198 3.39 7.61 14.58
C PHE A 198 3.52 9.00 13.98
N SER A 199 3.96 9.99 14.76
CA SER A 199 4.22 11.34 14.26
C SER A 199 5.35 11.34 13.23
N MET A 200 6.45 10.62 13.49
CA MET A 200 7.54 10.44 12.53
C MET A 200 7.05 9.81 11.22
N ASN A 201 6.16 8.82 11.28
CA ASN A 201 5.55 8.25 10.08
C ASN A 201 4.64 9.26 9.37
N LEU A 202 3.74 9.92 10.11
CA LEU A 202 2.79 10.87 9.55
C LEU A 202 3.49 12.01 8.81
N PHE A 203 4.45 12.68 9.45
CA PHE A 203 5.18 13.78 8.86
C PHE A 203 6.23 13.32 7.84
N GLY A 204 6.86 12.17 8.06
CA GLY A 204 7.83 11.60 7.15
C GLY A 204 7.22 11.19 5.81
N TYR A 205 6.08 10.51 5.84
CA TYR A 205 5.39 10.01 4.65
C TYR A 205 4.41 10.99 4.03
N GLY A 206 3.85 11.94 4.81
CA GLY A 206 2.80 12.84 4.34
C GLY A 206 3.17 13.58 3.05
N GLY A 207 4.34 14.20 3.00
CA GLY A 207 4.80 14.91 1.79
C GLY A 207 5.03 13.98 0.60
N THR A 208 5.68 12.84 0.83
CA THR A 208 6.00 11.87 -0.22
C THR A 208 4.74 11.23 -0.81
N PHE A 209 3.76 10.89 0.01
CA PHE A 209 2.51 10.30 -0.45
C PHE A 209 1.62 11.31 -1.18
N VAL A 210 1.69 12.61 -0.87
CA VAL A 210 1.03 13.64 -1.67
C VAL A 210 1.62 13.69 -3.07
N ALA A 211 2.95 13.82 -3.19
CA ALA A 211 3.63 13.81 -4.49
C ALA A 211 3.39 12.50 -5.26
N PHE A 212 3.42 11.37 -4.55
CA PHE A 212 3.17 10.05 -5.13
C PHE A 212 1.71 9.90 -5.59
N THR A 213 0.72 10.36 -4.84
CA THR A 213 -0.72 10.28 -5.21
C THR A 213 -0.98 10.97 -6.54
N TYR A 214 -0.38 12.14 -6.76
CA TYR A 214 -0.52 12.92 -7.99
C TYR A 214 0.61 12.68 -9.00
N LEU A 215 1.34 11.57 -8.87
CA LEU A 215 2.52 11.32 -9.71
C LEU A 215 2.17 11.22 -11.20
N ALA A 216 1.10 10.52 -11.57
CA ALA A 216 0.68 10.44 -12.97
C ALA A 216 0.32 11.82 -13.57
N PRO A 217 -0.54 12.64 -12.92
CA PRO A 217 -0.76 14.03 -13.32
C PRO A 217 0.52 14.86 -13.44
N LEU A 218 1.44 14.77 -12.48
CA LEU A 218 2.70 15.52 -12.50
C LEU A 218 3.56 15.11 -13.71
N LEU A 219 3.64 13.81 -13.99
CA LEU A 219 4.40 13.28 -15.12
C LEU A 219 3.83 13.73 -16.46
N GLU A 220 2.50 13.71 -16.62
CA GLU A 220 1.84 14.09 -17.87
C GLU A 220 1.82 15.60 -18.09
N GLN A 221 1.39 16.35 -17.09
CA GLN A 221 1.05 17.78 -17.24
C GLN A 221 2.25 18.70 -16.98
N ILE A 222 3.22 18.29 -16.15
CA ILE A 222 4.38 19.12 -15.80
C ILE A 222 5.65 18.58 -16.46
N SER A 223 5.93 17.29 -16.32
CA SER A 223 7.14 16.68 -16.90
C SER A 223 7.02 16.39 -18.40
N GLY A 224 5.82 16.47 -18.97
CA GLY A 224 5.58 16.28 -20.40
C GLY A 224 5.79 14.85 -20.88
N PHE A 225 5.63 13.85 -20.02
CA PHE A 225 5.62 12.45 -20.44
C PHE A 225 4.29 12.07 -21.08
N GLN A 226 4.35 11.17 -22.06
CA GLN A 226 3.14 10.55 -22.60
C GLN A 226 2.54 9.57 -21.59
N SER A 227 1.21 9.44 -21.57
CA SER A 227 0.50 8.52 -20.67
C SER A 227 1.05 7.10 -20.70
N SER A 228 1.38 6.59 -21.89
CA SER A 228 1.96 5.26 -22.13
C SER A 228 3.30 5.01 -21.41
N SER A 229 3.97 6.07 -20.96
CA SER A 229 5.24 5.98 -20.22
C SER A 229 5.04 5.88 -18.71
N ILE A 230 3.88 6.28 -18.17
CA ILE A 230 3.64 6.29 -16.71
C ILE A 230 3.88 4.91 -16.10
N GLY A 231 3.33 3.85 -16.70
CA GLY A 231 3.53 2.49 -16.20
C GLY A 231 5.02 2.11 -16.08
N LYS A 232 5.86 2.50 -17.06
CA LYS A 232 7.31 2.25 -17.04
C LYS A 232 8.02 3.07 -15.95
N ILE A 233 7.57 4.30 -15.72
CA ILE A 233 8.14 5.18 -14.68
C ILE A 233 7.75 4.67 -13.29
N LEU A 234 6.50 4.23 -13.09
CA LEU A 234 6.07 3.58 -11.85
C LEU A 234 6.85 2.27 -11.61
N PHE A 235 7.19 1.54 -12.67
CA PHE A 235 8.03 0.35 -12.56
C PHE A 235 9.44 0.70 -12.07
N LEU A 236 10.07 1.75 -12.64
CA LEU A 236 11.34 2.29 -12.15
C LEU A 236 11.24 2.73 -10.68
N TYR A 237 10.17 3.45 -10.33
CA TYR A 237 9.93 3.89 -8.96
C TYR A 237 9.84 2.70 -7.99
N GLY A 238 9.09 1.66 -8.36
CA GLY A 238 8.94 0.47 -7.54
C GLY A 238 10.21 -0.38 -7.43
N LEU A 239 11.03 -0.47 -8.48
CA LEU A 239 12.38 -1.05 -8.38
C LEU A 239 13.27 -0.25 -7.41
N SER A 240 13.15 1.07 -7.44
CA SER A 240 13.87 1.94 -6.53
C SER A 240 13.43 1.74 -5.09
N VAL A 241 12.12 1.60 -4.84
CA VAL A 241 11.54 1.22 -3.53
C VAL A 241 12.14 -0.09 -3.01
N ILE A 242 12.26 -1.12 -3.85
CA ILE A 242 12.89 -2.40 -3.49
C ILE A 242 14.34 -2.18 -3.07
N ALA A 243 15.13 -1.51 -3.91
CA ALA A 243 16.54 -1.25 -3.63
C ALA A 243 16.71 -0.44 -2.34
N GLY A 244 15.89 0.59 -2.17
CA GLY A 244 15.86 1.46 -0.99
C GLY A 244 15.57 0.71 0.30
N ASN A 245 14.56 -0.17 0.31
CA ASN A 245 14.24 -0.99 1.48
C ASN A 245 15.39 -1.92 1.88
N VAL A 246 16.07 -2.55 0.90
CA VAL A 246 17.23 -3.43 1.15
C VAL A 246 18.43 -2.64 1.69
N ILE A 247 18.78 -1.53 1.03
CA ILE A 247 19.91 -0.69 1.42
C ILE A 247 19.64 -0.05 2.79
N GLY A 248 18.43 0.50 2.97
CA GLY A 248 17.96 1.11 4.20
C GLY A 248 18.00 0.17 5.39
N GLY A 249 17.58 -1.10 5.20
CA GLY A 249 17.68 -2.13 6.24
C GLY A 249 19.12 -2.42 6.67
N ARG A 250 20.07 -2.48 5.73
CA ARG A 250 21.49 -2.67 6.04
C ARG A 250 22.07 -1.48 6.83
N ILE A 251 21.73 -0.25 6.42
CA ILE A 251 22.24 0.97 7.06
C ILE A 251 21.61 1.16 8.45
N ALA A 252 20.32 0.86 8.61
CA ALA A 252 19.60 0.99 9.87
C ALA A 252 20.13 0.08 10.99
N ASN A 253 20.75 -1.05 10.65
CA ASN A 253 21.40 -1.95 11.61
C ASN A 253 22.61 -1.32 12.35
N LEU A 254 23.11 -0.16 11.91
CA LEU A 254 24.20 0.56 12.56
C LEU A 254 23.68 1.39 13.76
N LYS A 255 23.08 2.55 13.47
CA LYS A 255 22.49 3.48 14.44
C LYS A 255 21.12 3.92 13.95
N PRO A 256 20.02 3.26 14.36
CA PRO A 256 18.69 3.48 13.77
C PRO A 256 18.23 4.93 13.81
N ILE A 257 18.38 5.62 14.94
CA ILE A 257 17.86 6.99 15.12
C ILE A 257 18.57 8.02 14.22
N PRO A 258 19.92 8.15 14.22
CA PRO A 258 20.61 9.04 13.29
C PRO A 258 20.32 8.72 11.82
N VAL A 259 20.20 7.44 11.47
CA VAL A 259 19.91 7.01 10.10
C VAL A 259 18.52 7.47 9.66
N LEU A 260 17.51 7.38 10.54
CA LEU A 260 16.17 7.87 10.25
C LEU A 260 16.16 9.39 10.00
N VAL A 261 16.91 10.18 10.80
CA VAL A 261 17.05 11.62 10.58
C VAL A 261 17.65 11.93 9.21
N VAL A 262 18.70 11.19 8.82
CA VAL A 262 19.31 11.33 7.50
C VAL A 262 18.31 10.98 6.39
N PHE A 263 17.57 9.87 6.49
CA PHE A 263 16.59 9.50 5.47
C PHE A 263 15.46 10.53 5.34
N PHE A 264 14.90 11.02 6.44
CA PHE A 264 13.87 12.06 6.37
C PHE A 264 14.41 13.38 5.81
N THR A 265 15.65 13.75 6.14
CA THR A 265 16.30 14.94 5.58
C THR A 265 16.51 14.79 4.07
N LEU A 266 17.05 13.65 3.62
CA LEU A 266 17.24 13.36 2.20
C LEU A 266 15.91 13.29 1.46
N GLN A 267 14.84 12.80 2.09
CA GLN A 267 13.51 12.76 1.50
C GLN A 267 12.91 14.17 1.33
N ALA A 268 13.04 15.03 2.34
CA ALA A 268 12.63 16.43 2.25
C ALA A 268 13.41 17.18 1.15
N LEU A 269 14.74 17.00 1.11
CA LEU A 269 15.58 17.58 0.05
C LEU A 269 15.23 17.01 -1.33
N GLY A 270 14.95 15.71 -1.42
CA GLY A 270 14.53 15.06 -2.66
C GLY A 270 13.22 15.65 -3.20
N LEU A 271 12.24 15.92 -2.33
CA LEU A 271 10.98 16.56 -2.73
C LEU A 271 11.18 18.01 -3.16
N LEU A 272 12.05 18.75 -2.47
CA LEU A 272 12.42 20.11 -2.86
C LEU A 272 13.11 20.12 -4.23
N ILE A 273 14.10 19.26 -4.44
CA ILE A 273 14.79 19.09 -5.73
C ILE A 273 13.79 18.68 -6.82
N PHE A 274 12.86 17.77 -6.50
CA PHE A 274 11.85 17.31 -7.43
C PHE A 274 10.99 18.46 -7.97
N SER A 275 10.68 19.45 -7.13
CA SER A 275 9.92 20.64 -7.53
C SER A 275 10.59 21.44 -8.67
N PHE A 276 11.92 21.37 -8.79
CA PHE A 276 12.67 21.98 -9.89
C PHE A 276 12.90 21.00 -11.04
N THR A 277 13.21 19.74 -10.73
CA THR A 277 13.49 18.74 -11.78
C THR A 277 12.24 18.24 -12.50
N ALA A 278 11.05 18.47 -11.95
CA ALA A 278 9.77 18.06 -12.51
C ALA A 278 9.52 18.62 -13.93
N TYR A 279 10.17 19.73 -14.30
CA TYR A 279 10.06 20.35 -15.63
C TYR A 279 11.03 19.74 -16.67
N SER A 280 11.86 18.77 -16.28
CA SER A 280 12.77 18.05 -17.16
C SER A 280 12.52 16.55 -17.06
N GLN A 281 12.32 15.87 -18.19
CA GLN A 281 12.09 14.42 -18.21
C GLN A 281 13.24 13.65 -17.55
N VAL A 282 14.49 13.98 -17.88
CA VAL A 282 15.67 13.31 -17.32
C VAL A 282 15.81 13.60 -15.82
N GLY A 283 15.67 14.88 -15.43
CA GLY A 283 15.72 15.28 -14.02
C GLY A 283 14.64 14.59 -13.19
N THR A 284 13.44 14.46 -13.74
CA THR A 284 12.32 13.76 -13.13
C THR A 284 12.63 12.29 -12.87
N LEU A 285 13.16 11.56 -13.86
CA LEU A 285 13.50 10.14 -13.71
C LEU A 285 14.56 9.90 -12.63
N ILE A 286 15.62 10.73 -12.61
CA ILE A 286 16.70 10.63 -11.63
C ILE A 286 16.15 10.89 -10.22
N THR A 287 15.41 11.98 -10.04
CA THR A 287 14.89 12.35 -8.73
C THR A 287 13.81 11.39 -8.24
N LEU A 288 12.96 10.86 -9.12
CA LEU A 288 11.97 9.84 -8.77
C LEU A 288 12.62 8.50 -8.39
N ALA A 289 13.70 8.10 -9.05
CA ALA A 289 14.45 6.91 -8.64
C ALA A 289 15.03 7.10 -7.22
N PHE A 290 15.59 8.28 -6.95
CA PHE A 290 16.09 8.62 -5.62
C PHE A 290 14.96 8.65 -4.55
N LEU A 291 13.86 9.33 -4.84
CA LEU A 291 12.69 9.43 -3.96
C LEU A 291 12.03 8.07 -3.70
N GLY A 292 11.90 7.24 -4.73
CA GLY A 292 11.37 5.88 -4.59
C GLY A 292 12.22 5.05 -3.64
N GLY A 293 13.54 5.12 -3.76
CA GLY A 293 14.46 4.48 -2.82
C GLY A 293 14.31 4.98 -1.38
N LEU A 294 14.25 6.30 -1.18
CA LEU A 294 14.14 6.87 0.16
C LEU A 294 12.81 6.57 0.83
N CYS A 295 11.71 6.54 0.07
CA CYS A 295 10.35 6.37 0.59
C CYS A 295 10.20 5.14 1.49
N PHE A 296 10.90 4.04 1.20
CA PHE A 296 10.84 2.81 2.01
C PHE A 296 12.17 2.43 2.68
N ALA A 297 13.24 3.21 2.53
CA ALA A 297 14.52 2.93 3.18
C ALA A 297 14.46 3.09 4.72
N ASN A 298 13.53 3.89 5.22
CA ASN A 298 13.29 4.15 6.63
C ASN A 298 12.45 3.05 7.33
N VAL A 299 11.73 2.20 6.61
CA VAL A 299 10.83 1.19 7.20
C VAL A 299 11.55 0.24 8.19
N PRO A 300 12.70 -0.37 7.85
CA PRO A 300 13.38 -1.25 8.78
C PRO A 300 13.86 -0.53 10.06
N GLY A 301 14.34 0.71 9.92
CA GLY A 301 14.79 1.52 11.06
C GLY A 301 13.67 1.91 12.01
N LEU A 302 12.46 2.14 11.49
CA LEU A 302 11.28 2.44 12.30
C LEU A 302 10.81 1.24 13.13
N HIS A 303 11.03 0.00 12.65
CA HIS A 303 10.71 -1.21 13.42
C HIS A 303 11.72 -1.50 14.56
N LEU A 304 12.86 -0.82 14.57
CA LEU A 304 13.88 -0.91 15.62
C LEU A 304 13.71 0.16 16.73
N TYR A 305 12.78 1.11 16.56
CA TYR A 305 12.47 2.18 17.50
C TYR A 305 11.45 1.74 18.56
#